data_AF-A0A954D7D0-F1
#
_entry.id   AF-A0A954D7D0-F1
#
_cell.length_a   1.000
_cell.length_b   1.000
_cell.length_c   1.000
_cell.angle_alpha   90.00
_cell.angle_beta   90.00
_cell.angle_gamma   90.00
#
_symmetry.space_group_name_H-M   'P 1'
#
loop_
_entity.id
_entity.type
_entity.pdbx_description
1 polymer ?
#
loop_
_entity_poly.entity_id
_entity_poly.type
_entity_poly.pdbx_seq_one_letter_code
_entity_poly.pdbx_strand_id
1 'polypeptide(L)'
;RHCVIGSADPLGEPEAQKKLAATGASSFALELIPRITRAQSMDVLSSMATIAGYKAVILAADNLPQMFPMLMTAAGTLTPAKVFIIGCGVAGLQACATAKRLGAVVEAYDVRPAVKEQVQSVGAKFIELDLETGDAEDAGGYAKEQGEDFLRRQREQMKKVIAANDVVITTAAIPGRRSPVLVTAEMVRAMRIGSIIIDLASERGGNCELTKHGEIVDVGGVRIFGPENVPSSIPHHASQMLARNAVNFITPLVADGEMTYDMEDEVVAGTLVTRGGEVVHPRVRELLGLPTQASPAGAASNGAS
;
A
#
# COMPACT_ATOMS: atom_id res chain seq x y z
N ARG A 1 8.50 1.54 33.16
CA ARG A 1 8.81 0.65 32.01
C ARG A 1 8.49 1.43 30.75
N HIS A 2 9.32 1.35 29.70
CA HIS A 2 9.13 2.18 28.50
C HIS A 2 8.11 1.55 27.55
N CYS A 3 7.24 2.37 26.96
CA CYS A 3 6.30 2.01 25.91
C CYS A 3 6.70 2.74 24.63
N VAL A 4 6.75 2.04 23.51
CA VAL A 4 7.08 2.59 22.18
C VAL A 4 5.91 2.30 21.24
N ILE A 5 5.40 3.34 20.58
CA ILE A 5 4.27 3.23 19.63
C ILE A 5 4.67 3.94 18.36
N GLY A 6 4.60 3.24 17.23
CA GLY A 6 4.97 3.79 15.93
C GLY A 6 5.07 2.71 14.86
N SER A 7 5.61 3.08 13.69
CA SER A 7 6.00 2.09 12.69
C SER A 7 7.39 1.51 13.00
N ALA A 8 7.56 0.20 12.80
CA ALA A 8 8.80 -0.52 13.14
C ALA A 8 9.20 -1.60 12.12
N ASP A 9 8.48 -1.72 11.00
CA ASP A 9 8.48 -2.79 9.99
C ASP A 9 8.80 -4.18 10.55
N PRO A 10 8.05 -4.69 11.54
CA PRO A 10 8.42 -5.93 12.23
C PRO A 10 8.37 -7.18 11.35
N LEU A 11 7.71 -7.12 10.19
CA LEU A 11 7.67 -8.21 9.20
C LEU A 11 8.81 -8.11 8.19
N GLY A 12 9.27 -6.92 7.84
CA GLY A 12 10.43 -6.70 6.96
C GLY A 12 11.77 -6.79 7.71
N GLU A 13 11.80 -6.33 8.96
CA GLU A 13 12.97 -6.29 9.83
C GLU A 13 12.73 -7.01 11.18
N PRO A 14 12.49 -8.34 11.16
CA PRO A 14 12.20 -9.08 12.38
C PRO A 14 13.39 -9.12 13.36
N GLU A 15 14.64 -9.10 12.86
CA GLU A 15 15.84 -9.05 13.70
C GLU A 15 15.99 -7.72 14.46
N ALA A 16 15.49 -6.61 13.91
CA ALA A 16 15.47 -5.33 14.62
C ALA A 16 14.56 -5.40 15.87
N GLN A 17 13.50 -6.22 15.81
CA GLN A 17 12.58 -6.40 16.93
C GLN A 17 13.22 -7.12 18.11
N LYS A 18 14.20 -8.01 17.89
CA LYS A 18 14.98 -8.61 18.99
C LYS A 18 15.77 -7.56 19.77
N LYS A 19 16.35 -6.57 19.07
CA LYS A 19 17.08 -5.46 19.70
C LYS A 19 16.15 -4.60 20.54
N LEU A 20 14.96 -4.29 20.01
CA LEU A 20 13.93 -3.55 20.74
C LEU A 20 13.45 -4.32 21.97
N ALA A 21 13.20 -5.63 21.83
CA ALA A 21 12.80 -6.50 22.94
C ALA A 21 13.82 -6.51 24.07
N ALA A 22 15.13 -6.61 23.75
CA ALA A 22 16.21 -6.63 24.73
C ALA A 22 16.29 -5.37 25.63
N THR A 23 15.69 -4.26 25.22
CA THR A 23 15.58 -3.04 26.06
C THR A 23 14.56 -3.18 27.20
N GLY A 24 13.73 -4.22 27.16
CA GLY A 24 12.59 -4.42 28.07
C GLY A 24 11.37 -3.54 27.75
N ALA A 25 11.39 -2.79 26.64
CA ALA A 25 10.27 -1.97 26.21
C ALA A 25 9.10 -2.82 25.71
N SER A 26 7.88 -2.35 26.01
CA SER A 26 6.68 -2.79 25.30
C SER A 26 6.56 -2.00 24.01
N SER A 27 6.48 -2.67 22.85
CA SER A 27 6.35 -1.98 21.56
C SER A 27 5.08 -2.35 20.82
N PHE A 28 4.44 -1.36 20.23
CA PHE A 28 3.28 -1.52 19.37
C PHE A 28 3.58 -1.00 17.98
N ALA A 29 3.45 -1.88 16.98
CA ALA A 29 3.67 -1.56 15.57
C ALA A 29 2.33 -1.19 14.92
N LEU A 30 2.18 0.08 14.53
CA LEU A 30 0.92 0.63 13.99
C LEU A 30 0.56 0.05 12.60
N GLU A 31 1.53 -0.45 11.85
CA GLU A 31 1.33 -1.16 10.58
C GLU A 31 0.71 -2.55 10.76
N LEU A 32 0.69 -3.08 11.98
CA LEU A 32 0.06 -4.37 12.31
C LEU A 32 -1.38 -4.22 12.79
N ILE A 33 -1.96 -3.01 12.77
CA ILE A 33 -3.35 -2.79 13.17
C ILE A 33 -4.27 -3.73 12.37
N PRO A 34 -5.06 -4.59 13.05
CA PRO A 34 -5.96 -5.51 12.37
C PRO A 34 -6.99 -4.75 11.52
N ARG A 35 -7.28 -5.28 10.32
CA ARG A 35 -8.28 -4.70 9.41
C ARG A 35 -9.70 -5.07 9.83
N ILE A 36 -10.13 -4.57 10.98
CA ILE A 36 -11.47 -4.75 11.55
C ILE A 36 -12.19 -3.40 11.66
N THR A 37 -13.52 -3.42 11.61
CA THR A 37 -14.35 -2.20 11.57
C THR A 37 -14.01 -1.21 12.70
N ARG A 38 -13.81 -1.69 13.94
CA ARG A 38 -13.51 -0.83 15.09
C ARG A 38 -12.13 -0.16 15.04
N ALA A 39 -11.19 -0.71 14.27
CA ALA A 39 -9.81 -0.23 14.18
C ALA A 39 -9.55 0.69 12.98
N GLN A 40 -10.55 0.92 12.11
CA GLN A 40 -10.40 1.76 10.90
C GLN A 40 -9.88 3.17 11.21
N SER A 41 -10.29 3.77 12.33
CA SER A 41 -9.84 5.10 12.74
C SER A 41 -8.39 5.13 13.24
N MET A 42 -7.80 3.96 13.50
CA MET A 42 -6.43 3.79 13.97
C MET A 42 -5.47 3.44 12.81
N ASP A 43 -5.99 3.02 11.66
CA ASP A 43 -5.19 2.53 10.53
C ASP A 43 -4.30 3.62 9.91
N VAL A 44 -3.02 3.58 10.27
CA VAL A 44 -2.00 4.49 9.75
C VAL A 44 -1.64 4.21 8.29
N LEU A 45 -1.72 2.95 7.85
CA LEU A 45 -1.36 2.56 6.49
C LEU A 45 -2.36 3.13 5.50
N SER A 46 -3.65 3.06 5.83
CA SER A 46 -4.71 3.68 5.01
C SER A 46 -4.56 5.20 4.92
N SER A 47 -4.22 5.87 6.02
CA SER A 47 -3.93 7.30 6.03
C SER A 47 -2.76 7.67 5.12
N MET A 48 -1.61 7.00 5.29
CA MET A 48 -0.42 7.28 4.48
C MET A 48 -0.62 6.91 3.01
N ALA A 49 -1.34 5.81 2.72
CA ALA A 49 -1.68 5.39 1.37
C ALA A 49 -2.57 6.42 0.65
N THR A 50 -3.52 7.04 1.36
CA THR A 50 -4.34 8.13 0.82
C THR A 50 -3.44 9.29 0.36
N ILE A 51 -2.50 9.72 1.20
CA ILE A 51 -1.58 10.80 0.86
C ILE A 51 -0.69 10.42 -0.33
N ALA A 52 -0.16 9.19 -0.32
CA ALA A 52 0.69 8.67 -1.40
C ALA A 52 -0.06 8.64 -2.75
N GLY A 53 -1.30 8.15 -2.77
CA GLY A 53 -2.14 8.10 -3.96
C GLY A 53 -2.44 9.48 -4.54
N TYR A 54 -2.79 10.45 -3.69
CA TYR A 54 -2.98 11.84 -4.10
C TYR A 54 -1.68 12.42 -4.67
N LYS A 55 -0.57 12.30 -3.94
CA LYS A 55 0.71 12.89 -4.34
C LYS A 55 1.25 12.27 -5.62
N ALA A 56 1.06 10.97 -5.85
CA ALA A 56 1.48 10.29 -7.08
C ALA A 56 0.89 10.96 -8.32
N VAL A 57 -0.39 11.32 -8.27
CA VAL A 57 -1.06 12.03 -9.37
C VAL A 57 -0.51 13.44 -9.54
N ILE A 58 -0.29 14.18 -8.44
CA ILE A 58 0.29 15.52 -8.51
C ILE A 58 1.70 15.47 -9.12
N LEU A 59 2.52 14.50 -8.69
CA LEU A 59 3.86 14.29 -9.23
C LEU A 59 3.83 13.96 -10.73
N ALA A 60 2.89 13.10 -11.15
CA ALA A 60 2.69 12.80 -12.56
C ALA A 60 2.25 14.04 -13.35
N ALA A 61 1.29 14.82 -12.83
CA ALA A 61 0.77 16.02 -13.50
C ALA A 61 1.82 17.13 -13.65
N ASP A 62 2.68 17.30 -12.65
CA ASP A 62 3.79 18.24 -12.69
C ASP A 62 4.86 17.86 -13.73
N ASN A 63 4.95 16.57 -14.07
CA ASN A 63 5.99 16.03 -14.93
C ASN A 63 5.52 15.62 -16.33
N LEU A 64 4.22 15.47 -16.57
CA LEU A 64 3.70 15.12 -17.88
C LEU A 64 3.78 16.36 -18.81
N PRO A 65 4.34 16.25 -20.04
CA PRO A 65 4.39 17.35 -21.00
C PRO A 65 3.03 17.59 -21.69
N GLN A 66 1.92 17.32 -20.99
CA GLN A 66 0.55 17.44 -21.48
C GLN A 66 -0.38 17.83 -20.33
N MET A 67 -1.38 18.65 -20.62
CA MET A 67 -2.43 18.99 -19.66
C MET A 67 -3.34 17.77 -19.39
N PHE A 68 -3.78 17.61 -18.14
CA PHE A 68 -4.69 16.53 -17.75
C PHE A 68 -6.12 16.68 -18.30
N PRO A 69 -6.79 17.85 -18.19
CA PRO A 69 -8.17 17.98 -18.64
C PRO A 69 -8.28 18.13 -20.16
N MET A 70 -9.46 17.79 -20.68
CA MET A 70 -9.86 18.23 -22.01
C MET A 70 -10.15 19.73 -21.97
N LEU A 71 -9.60 20.48 -22.92
CA LEU A 71 -9.84 21.92 -23.03
C LEU A 71 -10.20 22.29 -24.47
N MET A 72 -11.30 23.03 -24.62
CA MET A 72 -11.62 23.72 -25.87
C MET A 72 -11.04 25.13 -25.79
N THR A 73 -10.05 25.41 -26.64
CA THR A 73 -9.31 26.68 -26.62
C THR A 73 -9.41 27.39 -27.97
N ALA A 74 -8.94 28.64 -28.03
CA ALA A 74 -8.84 29.37 -29.30
C ALA A 74 -7.91 28.67 -30.33
N ALA A 75 -6.94 27.87 -29.86
CA ALA A 75 -6.03 27.12 -30.71
C ALA A 75 -6.57 25.72 -31.10
N GLY A 76 -7.80 25.40 -30.74
CA GLY A 76 -8.43 24.09 -30.95
C GLY A 76 -8.59 23.28 -29.66
N THR A 77 -8.95 22.02 -29.83
CA THR A 77 -9.24 21.09 -28.73
C THR A 77 -7.97 20.37 -28.28
N LEU A 78 -7.64 20.48 -26.99
CA LEU A 78 -6.59 19.70 -26.34
C LEU A 78 -7.21 18.44 -25.74
N THR A 79 -6.69 17.27 -26.11
CA THR A 79 -7.17 15.98 -25.60
C THR A 79 -6.71 15.75 -24.16
N PRO A 80 -7.53 15.13 -23.30
CA PRO A 80 -7.16 14.86 -21.91
C PRO A 80 -6.03 13.83 -21.83
N ALA A 81 -5.26 13.89 -20.75
CA ALA A 81 -4.31 12.83 -20.42
C ALA A 81 -5.05 11.53 -20.07
N LYS A 82 -4.45 10.40 -20.43
CA LYS A 82 -4.91 9.06 -20.05
C LYS A 82 -4.03 8.51 -18.93
N VAL A 83 -4.65 8.18 -17.80
CA VAL A 83 -3.99 7.72 -16.59
C VAL A 83 -4.45 6.30 -16.29
N PHE A 84 -3.50 5.37 -16.20
CA PHE A 84 -3.76 3.98 -15.86
C PHE A 84 -3.22 3.64 -14.47
N ILE A 85 -4.06 3.06 -13.62
CA ILE A 85 -3.72 2.75 -12.23
C ILE A 85 -3.74 1.23 -12.01
N ILE A 86 -2.64 0.69 -11.51
CA ILE A 86 -2.44 -0.74 -11.29
C ILE A 86 -2.39 -1.01 -9.79
N GLY A 87 -3.41 -1.72 -9.30
CA GLY A 87 -3.69 -1.90 -7.88
C GLY A 87 -4.66 -0.83 -7.39
N CYS A 88 -5.81 -1.24 -6.87
CA CYS A 88 -6.89 -0.36 -6.44
C CYS A 88 -7.18 -0.55 -4.93
N GLY A 89 -6.11 -0.66 -4.13
CA GLY A 89 -6.20 -0.42 -2.68
C GLY A 89 -6.43 1.06 -2.37
N VAL A 90 -6.21 1.47 -1.12
CA VAL A 90 -6.45 2.87 -0.68
C VAL A 90 -5.67 3.89 -1.53
N ALA A 91 -4.39 3.64 -1.78
CA ALA A 91 -3.57 4.52 -2.62
C ALA A 91 -4.07 4.59 -4.06
N GLY A 92 -4.39 3.44 -4.67
CA GLY A 92 -4.88 3.35 -6.04
C GLY A 92 -6.24 4.03 -6.24
N LEU A 93 -7.19 3.82 -5.34
CA LEU A 93 -8.50 4.48 -5.38
C LEU A 93 -8.37 6.00 -5.20
N GLN A 94 -7.50 6.44 -4.30
CA GLN A 94 -7.24 7.87 -4.12
C GLN A 94 -6.53 8.48 -5.34
N ALA A 95 -5.64 7.74 -6.00
CA ALA A 95 -5.05 8.15 -7.27
C ALA A 95 -6.13 8.24 -8.37
N CYS A 96 -7.07 7.28 -8.43
CA CYS A 96 -8.18 7.32 -9.38
C CYS A 96 -9.02 8.59 -9.19
N ALA A 97 -9.46 8.85 -7.96
CA ALA A 97 -10.26 10.01 -7.62
C ALA A 97 -9.52 11.33 -7.92
N THR A 98 -8.22 11.40 -7.59
CA THR A 98 -7.41 12.61 -7.82
C THR A 98 -7.20 12.86 -9.31
N ALA A 99 -6.86 11.85 -10.10
CA ALA A 99 -6.68 11.99 -11.55
C ALA A 99 -8.00 12.38 -12.25
N LYS A 100 -9.13 11.82 -11.81
CA LYS A 100 -10.46 12.24 -12.29
C LYS A 100 -10.77 13.70 -11.97
N ARG A 101 -10.43 14.17 -10.76
CA ARG A 101 -10.60 15.59 -10.37
C ARG A 101 -9.75 16.54 -11.21
N LEU A 102 -8.57 16.09 -11.67
CA LEU A 102 -7.75 16.85 -12.62
C LEU A 102 -8.26 16.81 -14.07
N GLY A 103 -9.32 16.04 -14.35
CA GLY A 103 -9.96 15.96 -15.67
C GLY A 103 -9.36 14.92 -16.61
N ALA A 104 -8.50 14.03 -16.13
CA ALA A 104 -7.95 12.94 -16.94
C ALA A 104 -9.01 11.88 -17.27
N VAL A 105 -8.75 11.13 -18.36
CA VAL A 105 -9.40 9.84 -18.60
C VAL A 105 -8.68 8.82 -17.75
N VAL A 106 -9.39 8.17 -16.82
CA VAL A 106 -8.78 7.26 -15.86
C VAL A 106 -9.28 5.85 -16.10
N GLU A 107 -8.32 4.95 -16.28
CA GLU A 107 -8.51 3.51 -16.35
C GLU A 107 -7.80 2.88 -15.14
N ALA A 108 -8.35 1.79 -14.59
CA ALA A 108 -7.73 1.13 -13.45
C ALA A 108 -7.91 -0.38 -13.49
N TYR A 109 -6.96 -1.10 -12.92
CA TYR A 109 -6.94 -2.55 -12.85
C TYR A 109 -6.60 -3.00 -11.43
N ASP A 110 -7.31 -4.02 -10.95
CA ASP A 110 -6.97 -4.78 -9.75
C ASP A 110 -7.30 -6.25 -10.05
N VAL A 111 -6.53 -7.17 -9.46
CA VAL A 111 -6.78 -8.60 -9.62
C VAL A 111 -8.03 -9.06 -8.85
N ARG A 112 -8.48 -8.28 -7.86
CA ARG A 112 -9.65 -8.57 -7.04
C ARG A 112 -10.91 -8.02 -7.71
N PRO A 113 -11.88 -8.89 -8.07
CA PRO A 113 -13.13 -8.45 -8.69
C PRO A 113 -13.96 -7.51 -7.81
N ALA A 114 -13.90 -7.67 -6.48
CA ALA A 114 -14.66 -6.88 -5.51
C ALA A 114 -14.36 -5.37 -5.57
N VAL A 115 -13.23 -4.97 -6.14
CA VAL A 115 -12.79 -3.57 -6.21
C VAL A 115 -13.40 -2.83 -7.41
N LYS A 116 -14.00 -3.55 -8.36
CA LYS A 116 -14.60 -2.99 -9.57
C LYS A 116 -15.61 -1.88 -9.28
N GLU A 117 -16.55 -2.13 -8.37
CA GLU A 117 -17.58 -1.15 -8.00
C GLU A 117 -16.96 0.09 -7.34
N GLN A 118 -15.92 -0.08 -6.54
CA GLN A 118 -15.21 1.04 -5.90
C GLN A 118 -14.51 1.93 -6.94
N VAL A 119 -13.83 1.33 -7.92
CA VAL A 119 -13.19 2.04 -9.05
C VAL A 119 -14.22 2.82 -9.87
N GLN A 120 -15.36 2.20 -10.16
CA GLN A 120 -16.43 2.85 -10.91
C GLN A 120 -17.07 4.00 -10.11
N SER A 121 -17.21 3.84 -8.79
CA SER A 121 -17.80 4.88 -7.92
C SER A 121 -16.99 6.18 -7.91
N VAL A 122 -15.67 6.10 -8.11
CA VAL A 122 -14.79 7.27 -8.22
C VAL A 122 -14.64 7.79 -9.66
N GLY A 123 -15.41 7.23 -10.61
CA GLY A 123 -15.49 7.69 -12.00
C GLY A 123 -14.40 7.17 -12.93
N ALA A 124 -13.62 6.17 -12.50
CA ALA A 124 -12.63 5.49 -13.33
C ALA A 124 -13.23 4.28 -14.05
N LYS A 125 -12.67 3.92 -15.20
CA LYS A 125 -13.05 2.72 -15.95
C LYS A 125 -12.24 1.53 -15.44
N PHE A 126 -12.93 0.52 -14.91
CA PHE A 126 -12.29 -0.73 -14.53
C PHE A 126 -11.94 -1.53 -15.79
N ILE A 127 -10.68 -1.92 -15.92
CA ILE A 127 -10.17 -2.75 -17.01
C ILE A 127 -10.32 -4.21 -16.61
N GLU A 128 -11.18 -4.92 -17.32
CA GLU A 128 -11.28 -6.37 -17.21
C GLU A 128 -10.30 -7.00 -18.20
N LEU A 129 -9.42 -7.85 -17.68
CA LEU A 129 -8.57 -8.69 -18.50
C LEU A 129 -9.29 -10.02 -18.71
N ASP A 130 -9.29 -10.52 -19.94
CA ASP A 130 -9.89 -11.81 -20.29
C ASP A 130 -9.03 -12.96 -19.73
N LEU A 131 -9.20 -13.20 -18.45
CA LEU A 131 -8.46 -14.13 -17.61
C LEU A 131 -9.47 -14.95 -16.80
N GLU A 132 -9.29 -16.27 -16.74
CA GLU A 132 -10.10 -17.13 -15.87
C GLU A 132 -9.69 -16.86 -14.41
N THR A 133 -10.40 -15.96 -13.74
CA THR A 133 -10.12 -15.55 -12.35
C THR A 133 -10.78 -16.52 -11.36
N GLY A 134 -10.18 -17.69 -11.17
CA GLY A 134 -10.49 -18.55 -10.03
C GLY A 134 -9.75 -18.06 -8.77
N ASP A 135 -10.48 -17.80 -7.69
CA ASP A 135 -9.98 -17.66 -6.31
C ASP A 135 -8.76 -16.72 -6.10
N ALA A 136 -8.79 -15.52 -6.71
CA ALA A 136 -7.67 -14.57 -6.76
C ALA A 136 -7.36 -13.82 -5.43
N GLU A 137 -8.18 -14.00 -4.39
CA GLU A 137 -8.09 -13.28 -3.12
C GLU A 137 -7.79 -14.25 -1.95
N ASP A 138 -6.95 -13.84 -1.00
CA ASP A 138 -6.72 -14.54 0.26
C ASP A 138 -7.69 -14.09 1.36
N ALA A 139 -7.66 -14.75 2.53
CA ALA A 139 -8.53 -14.43 3.65
C ALA A 139 -8.33 -13.00 4.22
N GLY A 140 -7.23 -12.31 3.87
CA GLY A 140 -6.90 -10.95 4.29
C GLY A 140 -7.19 -9.88 3.24
N GLY A 141 -7.75 -10.28 2.09
CA GLY A 141 -8.09 -9.40 0.98
C GLY A 141 -6.93 -9.02 0.06
N TYR A 142 -5.84 -9.80 0.07
CA TYR A 142 -4.69 -9.64 -0.82
C TYR A 142 -4.72 -10.62 -1.99
N ALA A 143 -3.97 -10.28 -3.04
CA ALA A 143 -3.82 -11.08 -4.25
C ALA A 143 -3.04 -12.39 -4.03
N LYS A 144 -3.53 -13.53 -4.53
CA LYS A 144 -2.80 -14.82 -4.60
C LYS A 144 -1.92 -14.93 -5.85
N GLU A 145 -0.86 -15.74 -5.76
CA GLU A 145 0.02 -16.08 -6.89
C GLU A 145 -0.72 -16.92 -7.95
N GLN A 146 -0.47 -16.64 -9.24
CA GLN A 146 -1.24 -17.18 -10.36
C GLN A 146 -0.34 -17.98 -11.32
N GLY A 147 -0.91 -18.92 -12.08
CA GLY A 147 -0.17 -19.78 -13.02
C GLY A 147 0.48 -19.04 -14.20
N GLU A 148 1.45 -19.68 -14.87
CA GLU A 148 2.25 -19.05 -15.93
C GLU A 148 1.41 -18.58 -17.14
N ASP A 149 0.42 -19.35 -17.56
CA ASP A 149 -0.43 -18.99 -18.70
C ASP A 149 -1.32 -17.78 -18.39
N PHE A 150 -1.80 -17.65 -17.15
CA PHE A 150 -2.50 -16.47 -16.66
C PHE A 150 -1.59 -15.25 -16.74
N LEU A 151 -0.37 -15.35 -16.18
CA LEU A 151 0.61 -14.26 -16.17
C LEU A 151 1.00 -13.83 -17.59
N ARG A 152 1.14 -14.78 -18.53
CA ARG A 152 1.43 -14.48 -19.93
C ARG A 152 0.32 -13.68 -20.60
N ARG A 153 -0.93 -14.14 -20.49
CA ARG A 153 -2.10 -13.42 -21.06
C ARG A 153 -2.30 -12.06 -20.40
N GLN A 154 -2.14 -11.99 -19.08
CA GLN A 154 -2.19 -10.76 -18.31
C GLN A 154 -1.16 -9.76 -18.87
N ARG A 155 0.09 -10.18 -19.05
CA ARG A 155 1.15 -9.32 -19.61
C ARG A 155 0.80 -8.83 -21.02
N GLU A 156 0.28 -9.69 -21.90
CA GLU A 156 -0.05 -9.26 -23.26
C GLU A 156 -1.15 -8.17 -23.27
N GLN A 157 -2.21 -8.36 -22.49
CA GLN A 157 -3.30 -7.39 -22.41
C GLN A 157 -2.88 -6.11 -21.69
N MET A 158 -2.11 -6.23 -20.59
CA MET A 158 -1.55 -5.10 -19.87
C MET A 158 -0.63 -4.25 -20.76
N LYS A 159 0.17 -4.87 -21.63
CA LYS A 159 1.03 -4.14 -22.58
C LYS A 159 0.23 -3.20 -23.47
N LYS A 160 -0.92 -3.65 -23.99
CA LYS A 160 -1.79 -2.84 -24.85
C LYS A 160 -2.34 -1.62 -24.09
N VAL A 161 -2.76 -1.81 -22.84
CA VAL A 161 -3.31 -0.73 -21.99
C VAL A 161 -2.23 0.25 -21.57
N ILE A 162 -1.08 -0.24 -21.09
CA ILE A 162 0.06 0.57 -20.67
C ILE A 162 0.57 1.44 -21.84
N ALA A 163 0.77 0.85 -23.02
CA ALA A 163 1.22 1.59 -24.21
C ALA A 163 0.26 2.70 -24.64
N ALA A 164 -1.05 2.54 -24.37
CA ALA A 164 -2.07 3.52 -24.75
C ALA A 164 -2.19 4.70 -23.77
N ASN A 165 -1.66 4.59 -22.55
CA ASN A 165 -1.80 5.59 -21.49
C ASN A 165 -0.59 6.53 -21.41
N ASP A 166 -0.83 7.78 -21.01
CA ASP A 166 0.20 8.80 -20.85
C ASP A 166 0.91 8.67 -19.50
N VAL A 167 0.15 8.26 -18.46
CA VAL A 167 0.63 8.05 -17.10
C VAL A 167 0.26 6.64 -16.64
N VAL A 168 1.19 5.95 -15.96
CA VAL A 168 0.93 4.71 -15.22
C VAL A 168 1.31 4.90 -13.76
N ILE A 169 0.41 4.56 -12.83
CA ILE A 169 0.68 4.58 -11.39
C ILE A 169 0.51 3.16 -10.85
N THR A 170 1.54 2.63 -10.20
CA THR A 170 1.52 1.27 -9.63
C THR A 170 1.54 1.32 -8.11
N THR A 171 0.65 0.55 -7.48
CA THR A 171 0.48 0.54 -6.01
C THR A 171 0.37 -0.87 -5.42
N ALA A 172 0.74 -1.90 -6.17
CA ALA A 172 0.57 -3.28 -5.75
C ALA A 172 1.70 -3.69 -4.78
N ALA A 173 1.35 -3.90 -3.52
CA ALA A 173 2.29 -4.31 -2.48
C ALA A 173 1.72 -5.47 -1.65
N ILE A 174 2.60 -6.37 -1.24
CA ILE A 174 2.29 -7.48 -0.33
C ILE A 174 3.12 -7.28 0.94
N PRO A 175 2.49 -7.21 2.14
CA PRO A 175 3.23 -7.02 3.38
C PRO A 175 4.31 -8.08 3.60
N GLY A 176 5.53 -7.65 3.94
CA GLY A 176 6.67 -8.53 4.23
C GLY A 176 7.23 -9.28 3.02
N ARG A 177 6.80 -8.96 1.79
CA ARG A 177 7.29 -9.59 0.56
C ARG A 177 7.73 -8.54 -0.46
N ARG A 178 8.55 -8.98 -1.42
CA ARG A 178 8.93 -8.20 -2.59
C ARG A 178 7.68 -7.86 -3.42
N SER A 179 7.63 -6.65 -3.95
CA SER A 179 6.57 -6.20 -4.86
C SER A 179 6.58 -7.04 -6.15
N PRO A 180 5.42 -7.47 -6.67
CA PRO A 180 5.34 -8.20 -7.92
C PRO A 180 5.67 -7.29 -9.11
N VAL A 181 6.40 -7.79 -10.10
CA VAL A 181 6.66 -7.06 -11.35
C VAL A 181 5.42 -7.15 -12.24
N LEU A 182 4.76 -6.01 -12.47
CA LEU A 182 3.55 -5.88 -13.28
C LEU A 182 3.77 -5.07 -14.56
N VAL A 183 4.81 -4.22 -14.58
CA VAL A 183 5.20 -3.40 -15.74
C VAL A 183 6.60 -3.81 -16.18
N THR A 184 6.70 -4.55 -17.29
CA THR A 184 7.99 -5.02 -17.81
C THR A 184 8.72 -3.94 -18.61
N ALA A 185 10.03 -4.10 -18.80
CA ALA A 185 10.83 -3.20 -19.63
C ALA A 185 10.31 -3.09 -21.07
N GLU A 186 9.73 -4.17 -21.61
CA GLU A 186 9.08 -4.17 -22.92
C GLU A 186 7.83 -3.29 -22.95
N MET A 187 7.01 -3.32 -21.90
CA MET A 187 5.83 -2.46 -21.78
C MET A 187 6.21 -0.99 -21.70
N VAL A 188 7.24 -0.66 -20.90
CA VAL A 188 7.78 0.71 -20.80
C VAL A 188 8.19 1.23 -22.18
N ARG A 189 8.99 0.45 -22.93
CA ARG A 189 9.46 0.85 -24.27
C ARG A 189 8.34 0.98 -25.30
N ALA A 190 7.17 0.37 -25.05
CA ALA A 190 6.01 0.50 -25.91
C ALA A 190 5.16 1.75 -25.62
N MET A 191 5.43 2.46 -24.52
CA MET A 191 4.76 3.72 -24.19
C MET A 191 5.20 4.84 -25.12
N ARG A 192 4.39 5.91 -25.17
CA ARG A 192 4.70 7.11 -25.94
C ARG A 192 5.83 7.90 -25.27
N ILE A 193 6.64 8.57 -26.09
CA ILE A 193 7.66 9.50 -25.58
C ILE A 193 6.98 10.60 -24.75
N GLY A 194 7.55 10.93 -23.59
CA GLY A 194 7.00 11.87 -22.62
C GLY A 194 6.08 11.24 -21.57
N SER A 195 5.75 9.94 -21.71
CA SER A 195 4.96 9.22 -20.70
C SER A 195 5.67 9.14 -19.35
N ILE A 196 4.86 9.05 -18.29
CA ILE A 196 5.33 9.03 -16.90
C ILE A 196 4.86 7.74 -16.21
N ILE A 197 5.76 7.09 -15.46
CA ILE A 197 5.42 6.00 -14.55
C ILE A 197 5.73 6.44 -13.13
N ILE A 198 4.78 6.31 -12.20
CA ILE A 198 4.99 6.51 -10.76
C ILE A 198 4.84 5.17 -10.04
N ASP A 199 5.93 4.65 -9.49
CA ASP A 199 5.95 3.36 -8.82
C ASP A 199 5.97 3.53 -7.29
N LEU A 200 4.77 3.49 -6.68
CA LEU A 200 4.61 3.62 -5.23
C LEU A 200 5.08 2.38 -4.46
N ALA A 201 5.40 1.28 -5.16
CA ALA A 201 5.88 0.04 -4.56
C ALA A 201 7.41 -0.12 -4.64
N SER A 202 8.12 0.96 -5.01
CA SER A 202 9.57 0.97 -5.27
C SER A 202 10.44 0.51 -4.09
N GLU A 203 10.05 0.83 -2.85
CA GLU A 203 10.79 0.48 -1.63
C GLU A 203 11.01 -1.03 -1.47
N ARG A 204 10.06 -1.84 -1.95
CA ARG A 204 10.13 -3.31 -1.89
C ARG A 204 10.44 -3.93 -3.26
N GLY A 205 11.17 -3.21 -4.10
CA GLY A 205 11.66 -3.66 -5.40
C GLY A 205 10.84 -3.21 -6.61
N GLY A 206 9.72 -2.50 -6.40
CA GLY A 206 8.92 -1.89 -7.47
C GLY A 206 7.97 -2.85 -8.19
N ASN A 207 6.90 -2.29 -8.77
CA ASN A 207 6.06 -2.99 -9.75
C ASN A 207 6.55 -2.81 -11.18
N CYS A 208 7.38 -1.81 -11.46
CA CYS A 208 8.04 -1.66 -12.75
C CYS A 208 9.46 -2.23 -12.70
N GLU A 209 9.78 -3.09 -13.67
CA GLU A 209 11.07 -3.79 -13.77
C GLU A 209 12.28 -2.85 -13.81
N LEU A 210 12.09 -1.65 -14.35
CA LEU A 210 13.13 -0.64 -14.53
C LEU A 210 13.15 0.41 -13.40
N THR A 211 12.28 0.28 -12.40
CA THR A 211 12.26 1.18 -11.24
C THR A 211 13.56 1.06 -10.45
N LYS A 212 14.10 2.22 -10.08
CA LYS A 212 15.11 2.34 -9.04
C LYS A 212 14.54 3.20 -7.92
N HIS A 213 14.56 2.67 -6.69
CA HIS A 213 14.06 3.38 -5.53
C HIS A 213 14.88 4.66 -5.30
N GLY A 214 14.20 5.77 -5.03
CA GLY A 214 14.82 7.10 -4.85
C GLY A 214 15.23 7.81 -6.14
N GLU A 215 15.14 7.15 -7.30
CA GLU A 215 15.65 7.68 -8.56
C GLU A 215 14.53 7.96 -9.59
N ILE A 216 14.89 8.78 -10.58
CA ILE A 216 14.12 8.97 -11.82
C ILE A 216 14.92 8.34 -12.96
N VAL A 217 14.36 7.32 -13.60
CA VAL A 217 14.99 6.61 -14.73
C VAL A 217 14.33 7.05 -16.03
N ASP A 218 15.14 7.48 -17.02
CA ASP A 218 14.66 7.72 -18.39
C ASP A 218 14.91 6.49 -19.26
N VAL A 219 13.88 6.05 -19.97
CA VAL A 219 13.92 4.91 -20.88
C VAL A 219 13.33 5.32 -22.22
N GLY A 220 14.16 5.87 -23.09
CA GLY A 220 13.73 6.29 -24.43
C GLY A 220 12.69 7.41 -24.38
N GLY A 221 12.80 8.33 -23.42
CA GLY A 221 11.87 9.44 -23.21
C GLY A 221 10.65 9.11 -22.34
N VAL A 222 10.53 7.90 -21.82
CA VAL A 222 9.57 7.55 -20.75
C VAL A 222 10.28 7.72 -19.41
N ARG A 223 9.72 8.52 -18.50
CA ARG A 223 10.32 8.76 -17.18
C ARG A 223 9.64 7.92 -16.11
N ILE A 224 10.44 7.19 -15.34
CA ILE A 224 10.00 6.28 -14.28
C ILE A 224 10.46 6.83 -12.95
N PHE A 225 9.52 7.10 -12.05
CA PHE A 225 9.77 7.64 -10.73
C PHE A 225 9.58 6.52 -9.70
N GLY A 226 10.60 6.25 -8.90
CA GLY A 226 10.50 5.41 -7.70
C GLY A 226 10.54 6.27 -6.44
N PRO A 227 9.51 7.08 -6.14
CA PRO A 227 9.63 8.11 -5.12
C PRO A 227 9.76 7.52 -3.71
N GLU A 228 10.66 8.11 -2.92
CA GLU A 228 10.86 7.80 -1.51
C GLU A 228 9.89 8.58 -0.63
N ASN A 229 9.45 7.94 0.46
CA ASN A 229 8.74 8.59 1.56
C ASN A 229 7.65 9.59 1.10
N VAL A 230 6.81 9.16 0.15
CA VAL A 230 5.82 10.03 -0.51
C VAL A 230 4.97 10.84 0.49
N PRO A 231 4.49 10.27 1.62
CA PRO A 231 3.72 11.03 2.59
C PRO A 231 4.47 12.25 3.18
N SER A 232 5.79 12.20 3.33
CA SER A 232 6.57 13.32 3.88
C SER A 232 6.56 14.57 2.99
N SER A 233 6.23 14.41 1.70
CA SER A 233 6.05 15.54 0.77
C SER A 233 4.75 16.31 0.97
N ILE A 234 3.84 15.82 1.84
CA ILE A 234 2.62 16.51 2.29
C ILE A 234 2.60 16.48 3.83
N PRO A 235 3.60 17.10 4.47
CA PRO A 235 3.90 16.86 5.88
C PRO A 235 2.77 17.32 6.79
N HIS A 236 2.07 18.40 6.45
CA HIS A 236 0.97 18.91 7.26
C HIS A 236 -0.15 17.88 7.47
N HIS A 237 -0.73 17.36 6.38
CA HIS A 237 -1.80 16.37 6.48
C HIS A 237 -1.27 14.99 6.90
N ALA A 238 -0.05 14.62 6.54
CA ALA A 238 0.57 13.38 7.00
C ALA A 238 0.70 13.35 8.52
N SER A 239 1.29 14.39 9.12
CA SER A 239 1.40 14.50 10.58
C SER A 239 0.04 14.59 11.25
N GLN A 240 -0.91 15.34 10.67
CA GLN A 240 -2.26 15.46 11.23
C GLN A 240 -2.99 14.10 11.28
N MET A 241 -2.98 13.35 10.17
CA MET A 241 -3.64 12.05 10.09
C MET A 241 -2.94 11.02 10.98
N LEU A 242 -1.60 10.95 10.93
CA LEU A 242 -0.82 10.05 11.79
C LEU A 242 -1.06 10.32 13.27
N ALA A 243 -1.06 11.59 13.69
CA ALA A 243 -1.35 11.97 15.07
C ALA A 243 -2.77 11.57 15.48
N ARG A 244 -3.76 11.75 14.60
CA ARG A 244 -5.14 11.32 14.88
C ARG A 244 -5.24 9.81 15.03
N ASN A 245 -4.61 9.04 14.13
CA ASN A 245 -4.57 7.59 14.22
C ASN A 245 -3.91 7.12 15.52
N ALA A 246 -2.76 7.72 15.87
CA ALA A 246 -2.05 7.42 17.11
C ALA A 246 -2.89 7.74 18.35
N VAL A 247 -3.57 8.89 18.40
CA VAL A 247 -4.47 9.23 19.52
C VAL A 247 -5.62 8.22 19.63
N ASN A 248 -6.24 7.84 18.51
CA ASN A 248 -7.31 6.86 18.50
C ASN A 248 -6.84 5.47 18.98
N PHE A 249 -5.59 5.11 18.70
CA PHE A 249 -4.97 3.88 19.20
C PHE A 249 -4.58 3.96 20.69
N ILE A 250 -4.01 5.08 21.13
CA ILE A 250 -3.51 5.27 22.50
C ILE A 250 -4.65 5.45 23.50
N THR A 251 -5.72 6.15 23.13
CA THR A 251 -6.79 6.54 24.07
C THR A 251 -7.43 5.32 24.77
N PRO A 252 -7.79 4.22 24.06
CA PRO A 252 -8.31 3.00 24.70
C PRO A 252 -7.30 2.27 25.59
N LEU A 253 -5.99 2.51 25.38
CA LEU A 253 -4.91 1.88 26.14
C LEU A 253 -4.57 2.61 27.44
N VAL A 254 -5.20 3.75 27.72
CA VAL A 254 -4.91 4.56 28.91
C VAL A 254 -6.11 4.51 29.86
N ALA A 255 -5.88 4.00 31.08
CA ALA A 255 -6.84 4.04 32.18
C ALA A 255 -6.15 4.64 33.41
N ASP A 256 -6.81 5.62 34.04
CA ASP A 256 -6.30 6.32 35.23
C ASP A 256 -4.88 6.91 35.10
N GLY A 257 -4.52 7.33 33.88
CA GLY A 257 -3.19 7.89 33.57
C GLY A 257 -2.09 6.84 33.37
N GLU A 258 -2.42 5.55 33.45
CA GLU A 258 -1.52 4.43 33.24
C GLU A 258 -1.86 3.67 31.96
N MET A 259 -0.84 3.09 31.32
CA MET A 259 -1.04 2.24 30.14
C MET A 259 -1.52 0.86 30.57
N THR A 260 -2.69 0.44 30.08
CA THR A 260 -3.27 -0.88 30.29
C THR A 260 -3.19 -1.71 29.01
N TYR A 261 -2.83 -2.99 29.15
CA TYR A 261 -2.65 -3.91 28.03
C TYR A 261 -3.63 -5.07 28.18
N ASP A 262 -4.84 -4.89 27.65
CA ASP A 262 -5.80 -5.97 27.53
C ASP A 262 -5.38 -6.89 26.38
N MET A 263 -4.92 -8.10 26.71
CA MET A 263 -4.47 -9.08 25.71
C MET A 263 -5.64 -9.83 25.05
N GLU A 264 -6.87 -9.66 25.54
CA GLU A 264 -8.08 -10.15 24.88
C GLU A 264 -8.54 -9.20 23.77
N ASP A 265 -8.12 -7.93 23.83
CA ASP A 265 -8.36 -6.98 22.76
C ASP A 265 -7.50 -7.32 21.52
N GLU A 266 -8.17 -7.69 20.43
CA GLU A 266 -7.54 -8.06 19.15
C GLU A 266 -6.61 -6.99 18.58
N VAL A 267 -6.90 -5.69 18.79
CA VAL A 267 -6.04 -4.59 18.32
C VAL A 267 -4.76 -4.53 19.13
N VAL A 268 -4.86 -4.68 20.45
CA VAL A 268 -3.71 -4.69 21.36
C VAL A 268 -2.85 -5.92 21.09
N ALA A 269 -3.45 -7.11 21.06
CA ALA A 269 -2.76 -8.36 20.78
C ALA A 269 -2.14 -8.38 19.37
N GLY A 270 -2.84 -7.83 18.37
CA GLY A 270 -2.38 -7.78 16.98
C GLY A 270 -1.24 -6.78 16.76
N THR A 271 -1.11 -5.73 17.57
CA THR A 271 -0.08 -4.70 17.39
C THR A 271 1.11 -4.84 18.34
N LEU A 272 0.98 -5.55 19.46
CA LEU A 272 2.06 -5.74 20.42
C LEU A 272 3.18 -6.63 19.85
N VAL A 273 4.35 -6.04 19.60
CA VAL A 273 5.52 -6.74 19.03
C VAL A 273 6.47 -7.25 20.10
N THR A 274 6.84 -6.40 21.06
CA THR A 274 7.75 -6.77 22.15
C THR A 274 7.11 -6.52 23.51
N ARG A 275 7.43 -7.35 24.49
CA ARG A 275 7.05 -7.15 25.90
C ARG A 275 7.98 -7.94 26.82
N GLY A 276 8.43 -7.32 27.90
CA GLY A 276 9.12 -8.03 28.99
C GLY A 276 10.46 -8.66 28.59
N GLY A 277 11.17 -8.11 27.61
CA GLY A 277 12.44 -8.67 27.13
C GLY A 277 12.30 -9.56 25.89
N GLU A 278 11.07 -9.89 25.47
CA GLU A 278 10.83 -10.86 24.40
C GLU A 278 10.02 -10.27 23.24
N VAL A 279 10.19 -10.87 22.06
CA VAL A 279 9.28 -10.68 20.91
C VAL A 279 8.06 -11.56 21.14
N VAL A 280 6.87 -10.98 21.18
CA VAL A 280 5.62 -11.70 21.50
C VAL A 280 4.68 -11.87 20.31
N HIS A 281 4.82 -11.04 19.26
CA HIS A 281 3.94 -11.12 18.10
C HIS A 281 4.11 -12.43 17.31
N PRO A 282 3.04 -13.22 17.08
CA PRO A 282 3.14 -14.57 16.51
C PRO A 282 3.88 -14.63 15.16
N ARG A 283 3.52 -13.78 14.20
CA ARG A 283 4.15 -13.79 12.86
C ARG A 283 5.62 -13.36 12.90
N VAL A 284 6.00 -12.49 13.84
CA VAL A 284 7.39 -12.03 13.95
C VAL A 284 8.23 -13.15 14.57
N ARG A 285 7.69 -13.86 15.57
CA ARG A 285 8.32 -15.05 16.15
C ARG A 285 8.54 -16.13 15.11
N GLU A 286 7.56 -16.39 14.25
CA GLU A 286 7.67 -17.34 13.13
C GLU A 286 8.82 -16.97 12.19
N LEU A 287 8.89 -15.70 11.74
CA LEU A 287 9.98 -15.21 10.89
C LEU A 287 11.36 -15.31 11.55
N LEU A 288 11.41 -15.28 12.88
CA LEU A 288 12.64 -15.43 13.68
C LEU A 288 12.98 -16.88 14.04
N GLY A 289 12.13 -17.85 13.67
CA GLY A 289 12.29 -19.26 14.08
C GLY A 289 12.13 -19.48 15.59
N LEU A 290 11.40 -18.61 16.28
CA LEU A 290 11.13 -18.72 17.71
C LEU A 290 9.92 -19.62 17.99
N PRO A 291 9.87 -20.33 19.15
CA PRO A 291 8.73 -21.17 19.50
C PRO A 291 7.42 -20.38 19.56
N THR A 292 6.30 -20.97 19.15
CA THR A 292 4.98 -20.35 19.33
C THR A 292 4.68 -20.21 20.82
N GLN A 293 4.37 -19.01 21.29
CA GLN A 293 3.84 -18.83 22.65
C GLN A 293 2.35 -19.21 22.66
N ALA A 294 1.91 -19.88 23.73
CA ALA A 294 0.51 -20.18 23.91
C ALA A 294 -0.30 -18.87 23.90
N SER A 295 -1.40 -18.86 23.16
CA SER A 295 -2.32 -17.71 23.13
C SER A 295 -2.79 -17.41 24.57
N PRO A 296 -2.84 -16.14 25.02
CA PRO A 296 -3.28 -15.80 26.38
C PRO A 296 -4.68 -16.36 26.73
N ALA A 297 -5.51 -16.63 25.72
CA ALA A 297 -6.85 -17.18 25.85
C ALA A 297 -6.90 -18.65 26.36
N GLY A 298 -5.77 -19.35 26.50
CA GLY A 298 -5.73 -20.77 26.88
C GLY A 298 -5.33 -21.08 28.33
N ALA A 299 -4.96 -20.08 29.14
CA ALA A 299 -4.34 -20.34 30.46
C ALA A 299 -5.34 -20.40 31.64
N ALA A 300 -6.64 -20.22 31.41
CA ALA A 300 -7.64 -20.09 32.48
C ALA A 300 -8.51 -21.33 32.74
N SER A 301 -8.09 -22.55 32.40
CA SER A 301 -8.91 -23.76 32.65
C SER A 301 -8.25 -24.91 33.41
N ASN A 302 -6.99 -24.80 33.83
CA ASN A 302 -6.35 -25.84 34.66
C ASN A 302 -5.90 -25.26 36.00
N GLY A 303 -6.84 -25.10 36.92
CA GLY A 303 -6.56 -24.58 38.26
C GLY A 303 -7.76 -24.55 39.20
N ALA A 304 -8.50 -25.66 39.30
CA ALA A 304 -9.34 -25.93 40.46
C ALA A 304 -9.27 -27.42 40.79
N SER A 305 -8.54 -27.70 41.88
CA SER A 305 -8.63 -28.93 42.67
C SER A 305 -10.02 -29.10 43.26
#